data_AF-A0A8H5KCG1-F1
#
_entry.id   AF-A0A8H5KCG1-F1
#
_cell.length_a   1.000
_cell.length_b   1.000
_cell.length_c   1.000
_cell.angle_alpha   90.00
_cell.angle_beta   90.00
_cell.angle_gamma   90.00
#
_symmetry.space_group_name_H-M   'P 1'
#
loop_
_entity.id
_entity.type
_entity.pdbx_description
1 polymer ?
#
loop_
_entity_poly.entity_id
_entity_poly.type
_entity_poly.pdbx_seq_one_letter_code
_entity_poly.pdbx_strand_id
1 'polypeptide(L)'
;MNGELLSKPQPVDYANTFRTCTLHGRLLHLKQDSTHLHYRVTFPAPKPSTPAPNNTEALLRHYFNLDTSLEPLYKQWSDADANFKKRAPQFQGVRILSQDAWETLICFICSSNNNITRISQMVYKLCQNYGPLIAYMGDKPFHDFPSPQDLTGDDVESHLRELGFGYRAKYIAETARMVANEKPETWLESLRNPDQPGFDTTPVPKEKHASYKEALAQLLTLKGVGPKVADCVCLMGLGWGEAVPVDTHVWQIAQRDYKFGKSKAKTLNKATYEAVGDHFRSLWGPFAGWAHSVLFTADLREFAAQAAKEEDEPTVIELTAHGHTEHTKSKTKNTITITDSDTLVKEETPAIEPRDEQGLEEVKQMRRSKRVRTL
;
A
#
# COMPACT_ATOMS: atom_id res chain seq x y z
N MET A 1 -31.34 -17.11 29.62
CA MET A 1 -30.17 -16.59 30.37
C MET A 1 -29.06 -17.60 30.10
N ASN A 2 -28.05 -17.34 29.30
CA ASN A 2 -27.11 -16.22 29.33
C ASN A 2 -26.74 -15.79 27.91
N GLY A 3 -26.88 -14.50 27.63
CA GLY A 3 -26.30 -13.87 26.46
C GLY A 3 -24.88 -13.44 26.79
N GLU A 4 -23.90 -14.05 26.15
CA GLU A 4 -22.54 -13.50 26.12
C GLU A 4 -22.58 -12.17 25.38
N LEU A 5 -22.33 -11.11 26.13
CA LEU A 5 -22.06 -9.77 25.62
C LEU A 5 -20.87 -9.86 24.67
N LEU A 6 -21.13 -9.80 23.37
CA LEU A 6 -20.14 -9.48 22.36
C LEU A 6 -19.47 -8.17 22.78
N SER A 7 -18.22 -8.27 23.21
CA SER A 7 -17.41 -7.11 23.57
C SER A 7 -17.35 -6.15 22.39
N LYS A 8 -17.66 -4.87 22.64
CA LYS A 8 -17.55 -3.82 21.63
C LYS A 8 -16.11 -3.78 21.11
N PRO A 9 -15.88 -3.59 19.79
CA PRO A 9 -14.53 -3.42 19.26
C PRO A 9 -13.87 -2.20 19.91
N GLN A 10 -12.76 -2.46 20.59
CA GLN A 10 -11.88 -1.45 21.21
C GLN A 10 -11.25 -0.58 20.10
N PRO A 11 -10.98 0.71 20.34
CA PRO A 11 -10.24 1.54 19.40
C PRO A 11 -8.84 0.95 19.17
N VAL A 12 -8.42 0.82 17.91
CA VAL A 12 -7.07 0.39 17.59
C VAL A 12 -6.14 1.58 17.83
N ASP A 13 -5.26 1.50 18.83
CA ASP A 13 -4.16 2.46 18.99
C ASP A 13 -3.14 2.23 17.87
N TYR A 14 -3.28 3.03 16.80
CA TYR A 14 -2.38 3.00 15.65
C TYR A 14 -0.97 3.51 15.97
N ALA A 15 -0.75 4.23 17.08
CA ALA A 15 0.56 4.78 17.43
C ALA A 15 1.53 3.73 18.02
N ASN A 16 1.02 2.61 18.54
CA ASN A 16 1.85 1.59 19.18
C ASN A 16 1.92 0.24 18.47
N THR A 17 1.23 0.07 17.34
CA THR A 17 1.18 -1.22 16.63
C THR A 17 2.15 -1.22 15.44
N PHE A 18 3.16 -2.08 15.48
CA PHE A 18 4.03 -2.31 14.32
C PHE A 18 3.23 -2.80 13.10
N ARG A 19 3.55 -2.28 11.92
CA ARG A 19 3.09 -2.78 10.63
C ARG A 19 4.23 -3.51 9.95
N THR A 20 3.97 -4.73 9.49
CA THR A 20 4.99 -5.53 8.79
C THR A 20 4.55 -5.82 7.36
N CYS A 21 5.44 -5.59 6.41
CA CYS A 21 5.22 -5.87 5.00
C CYS A 21 6.52 -6.29 4.30
N THR A 22 6.39 -6.92 3.14
CA THR A 22 7.47 -7.05 2.17
C THR A 22 7.40 -5.90 1.17
N LEU A 23 8.56 -5.38 0.74
CA LEU A 23 8.64 -4.30 -0.24
C LEU A 23 10.01 -4.29 -0.93
N HIS A 24 10.05 -4.48 -2.24
CA HIS A 24 11.27 -4.44 -3.07
C HIS A 24 12.42 -5.32 -2.52
N GLY A 25 12.14 -6.55 -2.13
CA GLY A 25 13.11 -7.51 -1.62
C GLY A 25 13.49 -7.30 -0.15
N ARG A 26 12.69 -6.55 0.62
CA ARG A 26 12.92 -6.27 2.04
C ARG A 26 11.73 -6.71 2.86
N LEU A 27 11.97 -7.25 4.05
CA LEU A 27 10.96 -7.33 5.10
C LEU A 27 11.09 -6.09 5.99
N LEU A 28 10.03 -5.28 6.04
CA LEU A 28 10.00 -4.01 6.76
C LEU A 28 9.08 -4.10 7.97
N HIS A 29 9.54 -3.55 9.09
CA HIS A 29 8.72 -3.24 10.25
C HIS A 29 8.61 -1.73 10.39
N LEU A 30 7.40 -1.21 10.36
CA LEU A 30 7.11 0.21 10.38
C LEU A 30 6.36 0.56 11.67
N LYS A 31 6.74 1.68 12.28
CA LYS A 31 6.04 2.30 13.39
C LYS A 31 6.10 3.80 13.21
N GLN A 32 5.05 4.52 13.58
CA GLN A 32 5.09 5.98 13.60
C GLN A 32 4.85 6.51 15.01
N ASP A 33 5.43 7.66 15.31
CA ASP A 33 5.01 8.52 16.41
C ASP A 33 4.49 9.86 15.86
N SER A 34 4.27 10.85 16.72
CA SER A 34 3.76 12.17 16.32
C SER A 34 4.64 12.93 15.32
N THR A 35 5.92 12.59 15.19
CA THR A 35 6.92 13.34 14.41
C THR A 35 7.77 12.48 13.48
N HIS A 36 7.89 11.17 13.73
CA HIS A 36 8.77 10.27 12.98
C HIS A 36 8.06 9.03 12.44
N LEU A 37 8.54 8.57 11.29
CA LEU A 37 8.31 7.22 10.79
C LEU A 37 9.57 6.38 11.03
N HIS A 38 9.47 5.44 11.96
CA HIS A 38 10.51 4.48 12.31
C HIS A 38 10.40 3.25 11.42
N TYR A 39 11.54 2.72 10.98
CA TYR A 39 11.57 1.46 10.27
C TYR A 39 12.72 0.56 10.73
N ARG A 40 12.52 -0.75 10.57
CA ARG A 40 13.56 -1.77 10.65
C ARG A 40 13.47 -2.66 9.42
N VAL A 41 14.61 -3.00 8.84
CA VAL A 41 14.71 -3.80 7.61
C VAL A 41 15.40 -5.15 7.87
N THR A 42 14.88 -6.20 7.24
CA THR A 42 15.54 -7.50 7.11
C THR A 42 15.66 -7.86 5.63
N PHE A 43 16.84 -8.29 5.21
CA PHE A 43 17.15 -8.70 3.84
C PHE A 43 17.20 -10.24 3.73
N PRO A 44 16.99 -10.82 2.52
CA PRO A 44 17.12 -12.25 2.28
C PRO A 44 18.50 -12.82 2.63
N ALA A 45 18.52 -14.08 3.04
CA ALA A 45 19.76 -14.84 3.28
C ALA A 45 20.14 -15.66 2.03
N PRO A 46 21.45 -15.82 1.70
CA PRO A 46 22.60 -15.23 2.39
C PRO A 46 22.74 -13.73 2.08
N LYS A 47 23.25 -12.96 3.05
CA LYS A 47 23.54 -11.53 2.83
C LYS A 47 24.41 -11.38 1.57
N PRO A 48 24.07 -10.49 0.63
CA PRO A 48 24.90 -10.26 -0.54
C PRO A 48 26.33 -9.94 -0.09
N SER A 49 27.31 -10.51 -0.81
CA SER A 49 28.75 -10.40 -0.52
C SER A 49 29.28 -8.96 -0.59
N THR A 50 28.52 -8.06 -1.20
CA THR A 50 28.65 -6.61 -1.10
C THR A 50 27.47 -6.04 -0.31
N PRO A 51 27.70 -5.21 0.72
CA PRO A 51 26.60 -4.47 1.32
C PRO A 51 26.04 -3.54 0.25
N ALA A 52 24.86 -3.88 -0.29
CA ALA A 52 24.11 -2.96 -1.14
C ALA A 52 23.94 -1.63 -0.37
N PRO A 53 24.09 -0.47 -1.02
CA PRO A 53 23.77 0.79 -0.37
C PRO A 53 22.35 0.71 0.17
N ASN A 54 22.17 0.92 1.47
CA ASN A 54 20.87 0.83 2.13
C ASN A 54 20.00 2.01 1.68
N ASN A 55 19.35 1.86 0.52
CA ASN A 55 18.41 2.83 -0.04
C ASN A 55 16.99 2.68 0.54
N THR A 56 16.85 2.04 1.72
CA THR A 56 15.53 1.80 2.35
C THR A 56 14.83 3.11 2.70
N GLU A 57 15.54 4.12 3.23
CA GLU A 57 14.92 5.43 3.47
C GLU A 57 14.36 6.04 2.16
N ALA A 58 15.15 6.01 1.08
CA ALA A 58 14.71 6.54 -0.22
C ALA A 58 13.50 5.77 -0.76
N LEU A 59 13.47 4.44 -0.60
CA LEU A 59 12.32 3.60 -0.92
C LEU A 59 11.08 4.00 -0.12
N LEU A 60 11.20 4.19 1.20
CA LEU A 60 10.07 4.58 2.04
C LEU A 60 9.57 5.98 1.71
N ARG A 61 10.47 6.94 1.45
CA ARG A 61 10.11 8.29 0.99
C ARG A 61 9.32 8.25 -0.31
N HIS A 62 9.77 7.45 -1.27
CA HIS A 62 9.09 7.22 -2.53
C HIS A 62 7.72 6.56 -2.32
N TYR A 63 7.69 5.40 -1.67
CA TYR A 63 6.49 4.58 -1.49
C TYR A 63 5.36 5.32 -0.77
N PHE A 64 5.69 6.13 0.25
CA PHE A 64 4.71 6.95 0.98
C PHE A 64 4.49 8.34 0.37
N ASN A 65 5.12 8.68 -0.77
CA ASN A 65 5.07 10.00 -1.39
C ASN A 65 5.39 11.16 -0.41
N LEU A 66 6.43 11.00 0.42
CA LEU A 66 6.71 11.93 1.52
C LEU A 66 7.17 13.32 1.07
N ASP A 67 7.68 13.44 -0.15
CA ASP A 67 8.09 14.74 -0.72
C ASP A 67 6.88 15.62 -1.09
N THR A 68 5.70 15.02 -1.21
CA THR A 68 4.45 15.76 -1.40
C THR A 68 3.87 16.20 -0.06
N SER A 69 3.78 17.51 0.15
CA SER A 69 3.14 18.09 1.34
C SER A 69 1.62 18.01 1.23
N LEU A 70 0.97 17.38 2.21
CA LEU A 70 -0.50 17.25 2.24
C LEU A 70 -1.22 18.53 2.66
N GLU A 71 -0.60 19.37 3.49
CA GLU A 71 -1.29 20.56 4.06
C GLU A 71 -1.78 21.53 2.97
N PRO A 72 -0.98 21.90 1.95
CA PRO A 72 -1.47 22.73 0.85
C PRO A 72 -2.58 22.05 0.05
N LEU A 73 -2.49 20.73 -0.14
CA LEU A 73 -3.50 19.95 -0.87
C LEU A 73 -4.83 19.93 -0.13
N TYR A 74 -4.83 19.59 1.17
CA TYR A 74 -6.03 19.60 2.01
C TYR A 74 -6.67 20.97 2.07
N LYS A 75 -5.86 22.04 2.15
CA LYS A 75 -6.36 23.42 2.08
C LYS A 75 -7.03 23.70 0.74
N GLN A 76 -6.36 23.40 -0.38
CA GLN A 76 -6.91 23.59 -1.72
C GLN A 76 -8.24 22.86 -1.90
N TRP A 77 -8.31 21.57 -1.53
CA TRP A 77 -9.52 20.77 -1.67
C TRP A 77 -10.65 21.23 -0.75
N SER A 78 -10.33 21.70 0.46
CA SER A 78 -11.31 22.28 1.38
C SER A 78 -11.86 23.61 0.89
N ASP A 79 -11.04 24.43 0.23
CA ASP A 79 -11.47 25.70 -0.36
C ASP A 79 -12.36 25.47 -1.59
N ALA A 80 -12.11 24.39 -2.35
CA ALA A 80 -12.87 24.04 -3.54
C ALA A 80 -14.18 23.27 -3.25
N ASP A 81 -14.22 22.46 -2.17
CA ASP A 81 -15.34 21.57 -1.87
C ASP A 81 -15.78 21.64 -0.39
N ALA A 82 -17.00 22.12 -0.17
CA ALA A 82 -17.61 22.18 1.16
C ALA A 82 -17.82 20.80 1.81
N ASN A 83 -18.07 19.74 1.03
CA ASN A 83 -18.20 18.38 1.58
C ASN A 83 -16.84 17.86 2.05
N PHE A 84 -15.79 18.04 1.25
CA PHE A 84 -14.42 17.76 1.65
C PHE A 84 -14.03 18.52 2.92
N LYS A 85 -14.25 19.85 2.96
CA LYS A 85 -13.96 20.70 4.11
C LYS A 85 -14.61 20.22 5.40
N LYS A 86 -15.83 19.67 5.31
CA LYS A 86 -16.56 19.15 6.46
C LYS A 86 -15.97 17.83 6.98
N ARG A 87 -15.55 16.93 6.10
CA ARG A 87 -15.16 15.55 6.46
C ARG A 87 -13.66 15.37 6.70
N ALA A 88 -12.82 16.05 5.93
CA ALA A 88 -11.36 15.88 5.96
C ALA A 88 -10.67 16.08 7.32
N PRO A 89 -11.15 16.95 8.25
CA PRO A 89 -10.48 17.14 9.54
C PRO A 89 -10.33 15.87 10.39
N GLN A 90 -11.24 14.90 10.24
CA GLN A 90 -11.22 13.61 10.94
C GLN A 90 -10.30 12.57 10.26
N PHE A 91 -9.82 12.86 9.05
CA PHE A 91 -9.05 11.92 8.22
C PHE A 91 -7.75 12.56 7.72
N GLN A 92 -6.99 13.15 8.64
CA GLN A 92 -5.70 13.74 8.32
C GLN A 92 -4.64 12.66 8.07
N GLY A 93 -3.64 12.99 7.24
CA GLY A 93 -2.51 12.11 6.98
C GLY A 93 -2.78 10.98 5.99
N VAL A 94 -3.97 10.89 5.40
CA VAL A 94 -4.26 9.93 4.31
C VAL A 94 -3.43 10.29 3.07
N ARG A 95 -2.57 9.36 2.65
CA ARG A 95 -1.67 9.46 1.49
C ARG A 95 -1.99 8.36 0.48
N ILE A 96 -1.76 8.66 -0.80
CA ILE A 96 -1.70 7.63 -1.84
C ILE A 96 -0.29 7.04 -1.82
N LEU A 97 -0.20 5.72 -1.79
CA LEU A 97 1.08 5.01 -1.91
C LEU A 97 1.54 5.01 -3.38
N SER A 98 2.83 5.20 -3.62
CA SER A 98 3.47 4.99 -4.92
C SER A 98 3.92 3.54 -5.01
N GLN A 99 2.99 2.66 -5.39
CA GLN A 99 3.21 1.23 -5.44
C GLN A 99 3.89 0.82 -6.76
N ASP A 100 4.47 -0.39 -6.77
CA ASP A 100 4.87 -1.03 -8.01
C ASP A 100 3.64 -1.24 -8.92
N ALA A 101 3.81 -0.92 -10.21
CA ALA A 101 2.70 -0.91 -11.17
C ALA A 101 2.16 -2.32 -11.44
N TRP A 102 3.04 -3.32 -11.45
CA TRP A 102 2.69 -4.72 -11.70
C TRP A 102 1.96 -5.33 -10.50
N GLU A 103 2.47 -5.15 -9.29
CA GLU A 103 1.81 -5.55 -8.05
C GLU A 103 0.42 -4.90 -7.94
N THR A 104 0.34 -3.59 -8.20
CA THR A 104 -0.92 -2.84 -8.18
C THR A 104 -1.93 -3.43 -9.16
N LEU A 105 -1.51 -3.72 -10.39
CA LEU A 105 -2.34 -4.31 -11.44
C LEU A 105 -2.96 -5.64 -11.01
N ILE A 106 -2.14 -6.58 -10.54
CA ILE A 106 -2.64 -7.90 -10.14
C ILE A 106 -3.50 -7.82 -8.87
N CYS A 107 -3.13 -7.00 -7.90
CA CYS A 107 -3.94 -6.74 -6.70
C CYS A 107 -5.34 -6.20 -7.06
N PHE A 108 -5.44 -5.25 -7.99
CA PHE A 108 -6.73 -4.71 -8.39
C PHE A 108 -7.53 -5.63 -9.31
N ILE A 109 -6.89 -6.51 -10.10
CA ILE A 109 -7.60 -7.62 -10.77
C ILE A 109 -8.28 -8.51 -9.71
N CYS A 110 -7.58 -8.85 -8.63
CA CYS A 110 -8.13 -9.60 -7.49
C CYS A 110 -9.30 -8.90 -6.79
N SER A 111 -9.34 -7.57 -6.84
CA SER A 111 -10.35 -6.73 -6.17
C SER A 111 -11.72 -6.70 -6.82
N SER A 112 -11.80 -6.98 -8.13
CA SER A 112 -13.03 -6.87 -8.91
C SER A 112 -14.16 -7.72 -8.29
N ASN A 113 -15.30 -7.12 -7.89
CA ASN A 113 -16.42 -7.80 -7.23
C ASN A 113 -15.98 -8.68 -6.03
N ASN A 114 -15.26 -8.09 -5.08
CA ASN A 114 -14.67 -8.79 -3.94
C ASN A 114 -14.68 -7.89 -2.68
N ASN A 115 -14.19 -8.41 -1.54
CA ASN A 115 -14.02 -7.64 -0.31
C ASN A 115 -12.55 -7.65 0.16
N ILE A 116 -12.17 -6.65 0.96
CA ILE A 116 -10.79 -6.43 1.39
C ILE A 116 -10.19 -7.68 2.04
N THR A 117 -10.89 -8.32 2.98
CA THR A 117 -10.41 -9.53 3.67
C THR A 117 -10.05 -10.65 2.71
N ARG A 118 -10.91 -10.95 1.74
CA ARG A 118 -10.66 -12.01 0.76
C ARG A 118 -9.56 -11.61 -0.22
N ILE A 119 -9.49 -10.34 -0.63
CA ILE A 119 -8.42 -9.84 -1.51
C ILE A 119 -7.06 -10.01 -0.84
N SER A 120 -6.92 -9.60 0.43
CA SER A 120 -5.68 -9.75 1.19
C SER A 120 -5.24 -11.22 1.30
N GLN A 121 -6.18 -12.15 1.51
CA GLN A 121 -5.87 -13.57 1.53
C GLN A 121 -5.44 -14.10 0.16
N MET A 122 -6.06 -13.64 -0.93
CA MET A 122 -5.67 -14.01 -2.29
C MET A 122 -4.25 -13.53 -2.59
N VAL A 123 -3.94 -12.26 -2.34
CA VAL A 123 -2.59 -11.70 -2.56
C VAL A 123 -1.55 -12.41 -1.71
N TYR A 124 -1.85 -12.68 -0.43
CA TYR A 124 -0.96 -13.46 0.44
C TYR A 124 -0.64 -14.85 -0.14
N LYS A 125 -1.66 -15.59 -0.60
CA LYS A 125 -1.47 -16.90 -1.25
C LYS A 125 -0.70 -16.79 -2.55
N LEU A 126 -0.90 -15.72 -3.34
CA LEU A 126 -0.15 -15.48 -4.57
C LEU A 126 1.34 -15.38 -4.27
N CYS A 127 1.72 -14.50 -3.34
CA CYS A 127 3.11 -14.28 -2.95
C CYS A 127 3.74 -15.55 -2.35
N GLN A 128 3.01 -16.30 -1.52
CA GLN A 128 3.53 -17.55 -0.95
C GLN A 128 3.87 -18.61 -1.99
N ASN A 129 3.09 -18.72 -3.07
CA ASN A 129 3.24 -19.79 -4.04
C ASN A 129 4.14 -19.40 -5.22
N TYR A 130 4.20 -18.11 -5.57
CA TYR A 130 4.88 -17.63 -6.77
C TYR A 130 5.92 -16.55 -6.49
N GLY A 131 5.88 -15.92 -5.30
CA GLY A 131 6.78 -14.84 -4.93
C GLY A 131 8.09 -15.36 -4.31
N PRO A 132 9.18 -14.60 -4.44
CA PRO A 132 10.45 -14.98 -3.83
C PRO A 132 10.38 -14.89 -2.31
N LEU A 133 10.92 -15.90 -1.63
CA LEU A 133 11.03 -15.90 -0.16
C LEU A 133 12.04 -14.83 0.28
N ILE A 134 11.60 -13.94 1.17
CA ILE A 134 12.42 -12.86 1.71
C ILE A 134 12.98 -13.22 3.08
N ALA A 135 12.13 -13.64 4.01
CA ALA A 135 12.55 -13.94 5.38
C ALA A 135 11.50 -14.79 6.10
N TYR A 136 11.87 -15.28 7.28
CA TYR A 136 10.95 -15.90 8.22
C TYR A 136 10.75 -14.99 9.44
N MET A 137 9.51 -14.92 9.95
CA MET A 137 9.22 -14.42 11.29
C MET A 137 8.64 -15.54 12.13
N GLY A 138 9.45 -16.08 13.04
CA GLY A 138 9.17 -17.39 13.64
C GLY A 138 9.09 -18.43 12.51
N ASP A 139 8.03 -19.23 12.51
CA ASP A 139 7.80 -20.25 11.48
C ASP A 139 7.07 -19.72 10.23
N LYS A 140 6.76 -18.42 10.18
CA LYS A 140 5.97 -17.84 9.10
C LYS A 140 6.87 -17.28 7.99
N PRO A 141 6.80 -17.81 6.75
CA PRO A 141 7.53 -17.25 5.63
C PRO A 141 6.88 -15.97 5.13
N PHE A 142 7.72 -14.99 4.76
CA PHE A 142 7.36 -13.75 4.11
C PHE A 142 7.96 -13.73 2.72
N HIS A 143 7.09 -13.58 1.72
CA HIS A 143 7.45 -13.54 0.31
C HIS A 143 7.19 -12.16 -0.26
N ASP A 144 7.96 -11.78 -1.26
CA ASP A 144 7.67 -10.60 -2.06
C ASP A 144 6.65 -10.91 -3.16
N PHE A 145 6.27 -9.89 -3.92
CA PHE A 145 5.37 -10.07 -5.06
C PHE A 145 6.05 -10.84 -6.22
N PRO A 146 5.36 -11.79 -6.89
CA PRO A 146 5.90 -12.47 -8.06
C PRO A 146 6.10 -11.52 -9.25
N SER A 147 7.13 -11.76 -10.06
CA SER A 147 7.31 -11.08 -11.34
C SER A 147 6.23 -11.50 -12.36
N PRO A 148 6.05 -10.76 -13.48
CA PRO A 148 5.21 -11.21 -14.58
C PRO A 148 5.56 -12.61 -15.07
N GLN A 149 6.86 -12.90 -15.19
CA GLN A 149 7.39 -14.18 -15.69
C GLN A 149 6.98 -15.35 -14.80
N ASP A 150 6.98 -15.18 -13.48
CA ASP A 150 6.61 -16.23 -12.51
C ASP A 150 5.15 -16.69 -12.67
N LEU A 151 4.30 -15.91 -13.33
CA LEU A 151 2.88 -16.19 -13.54
C LEU A 151 2.53 -16.59 -14.98
N THR A 152 3.52 -16.90 -15.84
CA THR A 152 3.29 -17.25 -17.24
C THR A 152 3.03 -18.73 -17.53
N GLY A 153 3.38 -19.62 -16.60
CA GLY A 153 3.30 -21.07 -16.76
C GLY A 153 1.91 -21.60 -17.14
N ASP A 154 1.88 -22.73 -17.85
CA ASP A 154 0.65 -23.34 -18.37
C ASP A 154 -0.30 -23.79 -17.24
N ASP A 155 0.24 -24.18 -16.09
CA ASP A 155 -0.49 -24.66 -14.92
C ASP A 155 -0.95 -23.54 -13.96
N VAL A 156 -0.47 -22.30 -14.15
CA VAL A 156 -0.74 -21.16 -13.25
C VAL A 156 -2.23 -20.89 -13.12
N GLU A 157 -3.00 -20.93 -14.22
CA GLU A 157 -4.44 -20.70 -14.15
C GLU A 157 -5.13 -21.78 -13.28
N SER A 158 -4.83 -23.06 -13.52
CA SER A 158 -5.42 -24.17 -12.76
C SER A 158 -5.08 -24.08 -11.27
N HIS A 159 -3.81 -23.83 -10.94
CA HIS A 159 -3.37 -23.75 -9.56
C HIS A 159 -3.99 -22.53 -8.84
N LEU A 160 -4.08 -21.37 -9.49
CA LEU A 160 -4.79 -20.22 -8.91
C LEU A 160 -6.28 -20.51 -8.66
N ARG A 161 -6.94 -21.33 -9.50
CA ARG A 161 -8.32 -21.77 -9.24
C ARG A 161 -8.40 -22.61 -7.97
N GLU A 162 -7.49 -23.55 -7.78
CA GLU A 162 -7.38 -24.37 -6.57
C GLU A 162 -7.14 -23.52 -5.32
N LEU A 163 -6.33 -22.46 -5.44
CA LEU A 163 -6.06 -21.50 -4.34
C LEU A 163 -7.26 -20.57 -4.03
N GLY A 164 -8.33 -20.61 -4.83
CA GLY A 164 -9.59 -19.90 -4.56
C GLY A 164 -9.75 -18.56 -5.27
N PHE A 165 -8.97 -18.29 -6.33
CA PHE A 165 -9.07 -17.05 -7.11
C PHE A 165 -10.32 -17.01 -8.01
N GLY A 166 -10.93 -18.17 -8.26
CA GLY A 166 -12.13 -18.31 -9.08
C GLY A 166 -11.88 -17.87 -10.52
N TYR A 167 -12.80 -17.12 -11.12
CA TYR A 167 -12.66 -16.65 -12.50
C TYR A 167 -11.46 -15.71 -12.73
N ARG A 168 -10.94 -15.08 -11.67
CA ARG A 168 -9.82 -14.14 -11.75
C ARG A 168 -8.49 -14.84 -12.03
N ALA A 169 -8.40 -16.15 -11.74
CA ALA A 169 -7.23 -16.96 -12.08
C ALA A 169 -6.86 -16.83 -13.56
N LYS A 170 -7.86 -16.93 -14.44
CA LYS A 170 -7.70 -16.74 -15.89
C LYS A 170 -7.17 -15.34 -16.23
N TYR A 171 -7.73 -14.32 -15.59
CA TYR A 171 -7.35 -12.92 -15.85
C TYR A 171 -5.89 -12.64 -15.46
N ILE A 172 -5.45 -13.18 -14.34
CA ILE A 172 -4.07 -13.05 -13.86
C ILE A 172 -3.12 -13.76 -14.82
N ALA A 173 -3.37 -15.04 -15.14
CA ALA A 173 -2.50 -15.81 -16.02
C ALA A 173 -2.41 -15.24 -17.44
N GLU A 174 -3.54 -14.82 -18.03
CA GLU A 174 -3.52 -14.18 -19.35
C GLU A 174 -2.84 -12.80 -19.30
N THR A 175 -3.10 -11.98 -18.27
CA THR A 175 -2.45 -10.67 -18.13
C THR A 175 -0.94 -10.81 -17.93
N ALA A 176 -0.49 -11.78 -17.14
CA ALA A 176 0.93 -12.09 -16.97
C ALA A 176 1.59 -12.44 -18.30
N ARG A 177 0.98 -13.33 -19.10
CA ARG A 177 1.49 -13.68 -20.44
C ARG A 177 1.53 -12.48 -21.37
N MET A 178 0.49 -11.63 -21.39
CA MET A 178 0.48 -10.41 -22.20
C MET A 178 1.63 -9.48 -21.80
N VAL A 179 1.79 -9.19 -20.50
CA VAL A 179 2.82 -8.28 -19.99
C VAL A 179 4.23 -8.84 -20.19
N ALA A 180 4.44 -10.13 -19.92
CA ALA A 180 5.76 -10.76 -19.98
C ALA A 180 6.23 -11.07 -21.40
N ASN A 181 5.32 -11.46 -22.30
CA ASN A 181 5.68 -12.06 -23.60
C ASN A 181 5.28 -11.20 -24.82
N GLU A 182 4.29 -10.31 -24.69
CA GLU A 182 3.76 -9.54 -25.82
C GLU A 182 4.10 -8.05 -25.74
N LYS A 183 4.35 -7.53 -24.54
CA LYS A 183 4.67 -6.11 -24.31
C LYS A 183 6.19 -5.89 -24.21
N PRO A 184 6.70 -4.72 -24.59
CA PRO A 184 8.08 -4.33 -24.29
C PRO A 184 8.37 -4.36 -22.78
N GLU A 185 9.62 -4.64 -22.40
CA GLU A 185 10.07 -4.71 -21.00
C GLU A 185 9.69 -3.46 -20.19
N THR A 186 9.85 -2.27 -20.77
CA THR A 186 9.53 -0.99 -20.13
C THR A 186 8.08 -0.53 -20.37
N TRP A 187 7.18 -1.40 -20.83
CA TRP A 187 5.82 -1.02 -21.20
C TRP A 187 5.05 -0.40 -20.03
N LEU A 188 5.01 -1.07 -18.86
CA LEU A 188 4.32 -0.50 -17.69
C LEU A 188 4.92 0.84 -17.29
N GLU A 189 6.23 0.99 -17.38
CA GLU A 189 6.89 2.24 -17.02
C GLU A 189 6.63 3.36 -18.04
N SER A 190 6.49 3.02 -19.32
CA SER A 190 6.03 3.97 -20.34
C SER A 190 4.59 4.46 -20.11
N LEU A 191 3.79 3.75 -19.30
CA LEU A 191 2.45 4.21 -18.91
C LEU A 191 2.45 5.10 -17.66
N ARG A 192 3.58 5.18 -16.94
CA ARG A 192 3.71 5.95 -15.69
C ARG A 192 3.71 7.45 -15.96
N ASN A 193 3.22 8.24 -15.01
CA ASN A 193 3.39 9.68 -15.03
C ASN A 193 4.90 10.02 -15.01
N PRO A 194 5.44 10.74 -16.02
CA PRO A 194 6.86 11.03 -16.12
C PRO A 194 7.39 11.89 -14.96
N ASP A 195 6.51 12.60 -14.25
CA ASP A 195 6.89 13.43 -13.09
C ASP A 195 6.88 12.62 -11.77
N GLN A 196 6.55 11.32 -11.82
CA GLN A 196 6.51 10.39 -10.69
C GLN A 196 7.09 9.02 -11.08
N PRO A 197 8.40 8.93 -11.43
CA PRO A 197 9.04 7.69 -11.90
C PRO A 197 9.02 6.58 -10.85
N GLY A 198 9.01 5.32 -11.28
CA GLY A 198 9.01 4.18 -10.37
C GLY A 198 10.31 4.08 -9.57
N PHE A 199 10.24 3.45 -8.39
CA PHE A 199 11.44 3.19 -7.60
C PHE A 199 12.27 2.07 -8.25
N ASP A 200 13.53 2.35 -8.52
CA ASP A 200 14.49 1.36 -9.08
C ASP A 200 14.01 0.74 -10.41
N THR A 201 13.26 1.51 -11.21
CA THR A 201 12.79 1.09 -12.54
C THR A 201 13.74 1.53 -13.64
N THR A 202 13.71 0.84 -14.77
CA THR A 202 14.45 1.24 -15.97
C THR A 202 13.90 2.58 -16.50
N PRO A 203 14.74 3.63 -16.63
CA PRO A 203 14.28 4.93 -17.10
C PRO A 203 13.70 4.87 -18.52
N VAL A 204 12.58 5.57 -18.71
CA VAL A 204 11.96 5.78 -20.02
C VAL A 204 12.09 7.27 -20.40
N PRO A 205 12.49 7.61 -21.63
CA PRO A 205 12.55 9.00 -22.07
C PRO A 205 11.18 9.68 -21.96
N LYS A 206 11.14 10.94 -21.49
CA LYS A 206 9.90 11.68 -21.18
C LYS A 206 8.90 11.71 -22.35
N GLU A 207 9.39 11.80 -23.57
CA GLU A 207 8.59 11.82 -24.81
C GLU A 207 7.93 10.47 -25.16
N LYS A 208 8.36 9.38 -24.51
CA LYS A 208 7.78 8.04 -24.68
C LYS A 208 6.76 7.70 -23.59
N HIS A 209 6.56 8.57 -22.60
CA HIS A 209 5.52 8.38 -21.62
C HIS A 209 4.15 8.68 -22.21
N ALA A 210 3.19 7.80 -21.90
CA ALA A 210 1.79 8.00 -22.20
C ALA A 210 1.22 9.18 -21.38
N SER A 211 0.15 9.78 -21.86
CA SER A 211 -0.76 10.57 -21.01
C SER A 211 -1.61 9.65 -20.11
N TYR A 212 -2.25 10.20 -19.08
CA TYR A 212 -3.21 9.46 -18.25
C TYR A 212 -4.26 8.70 -19.08
N LYS A 213 -4.84 9.35 -20.11
CA LYS A 213 -5.88 8.74 -20.95
C LYS A 213 -5.33 7.60 -21.80
N GLU A 214 -4.11 7.73 -22.31
CA GLU A 214 -3.45 6.66 -23.06
C GLU A 214 -3.07 5.49 -22.15
N ALA A 215 -2.55 5.76 -20.95
CA ALA A 215 -2.28 4.75 -19.92
C ALA A 215 -3.55 3.95 -19.58
N LEU A 216 -4.66 4.66 -19.34
CA LEU A 216 -5.97 4.04 -19.09
C LEU A 216 -6.40 3.16 -20.27
N ALA A 217 -6.31 3.66 -21.51
CA ALA A 217 -6.69 2.92 -22.70
C ALA A 217 -5.84 1.65 -22.90
N GLN A 218 -4.53 1.73 -22.64
CA GLN A 218 -3.61 0.60 -22.71
C GLN A 218 -3.92 -0.46 -21.65
N LEU A 219 -4.17 -0.06 -20.40
CA LEU A 219 -4.55 -0.98 -19.32
C LEU A 219 -5.87 -1.70 -19.61
N LEU A 220 -6.85 -1.03 -20.21
CA LEU A 220 -8.13 -1.62 -20.60
C LEU A 220 -8.02 -2.73 -21.66
N THR A 221 -6.86 -2.88 -22.32
CA THR A 221 -6.61 -4.00 -23.24
C THR A 221 -6.34 -5.32 -22.51
N LEU A 222 -5.96 -5.25 -21.23
CA LEU A 222 -5.62 -6.41 -20.41
C LEU A 222 -6.86 -7.18 -19.93
N LYS A 223 -6.65 -8.45 -19.58
CA LYS A 223 -7.73 -9.35 -19.17
C LYS A 223 -8.13 -9.08 -17.73
N GLY A 224 -9.44 -8.92 -17.49
CA GLY A 224 -9.98 -8.61 -16.16
C GLY A 224 -9.78 -7.16 -15.72
N VAL A 225 -9.29 -6.29 -16.60
CA VAL A 225 -9.10 -4.86 -16.31
C VAL A 225 -10.25 -4.05 -16.91
N GLY A 226 -11.16 -3.61 -16.04
CA GLY A 226 -12.19 -2.62 -16.38
C GLY A 226 -11.80 -1.19 -15.97
N PRO A 227 -12.61 -0.17 -16.27
CA PRO A 227 -12.29 1.24 -16.01
C PRO A 227 -11.85 1.51 -14.57
N LYS A 228 -12.56 0.96 -13.59
CA LYS A 228 -12.21 1.10 -12.17
C LYS A 228 -10.84 0.51 -11.84
N VAL A 229 -10.55 -0.70 -12.34
CA VAL A 229 -9.25 -1.36 -12.10
C VAL A 229 -8.13 -0.55 -12.75
N ALA A 230 -8.33 -0.11 -14.00
CA ALA A 230 -7.36 0.71 -14.71
C ALA A 230 -7.09 2.04 -13.99
N ASP A 231 -8.13 2.74 -13.51
CA ASP A 231 -7.94 3.97 -12.72
C ASP A 231 -7.24 3.72 -11.38
N CYS A 232 -7.50 2.59 -10.71
CA CYS A 232 -6.77 2.23 -9.50
C CYS A 232 -5.27 2.06 -9.80
N VAL A 233 -4.92 1.40 -10.92
CA VAL A 233 -3.54 1.26 -11.36
C VAL A 233 -2.93 2.61 -11.75
N CYS A 234 -3.67 3.44 -12.49
CA CYS A 234 -3.24 4.80 -12.83
C CYS A 234 -2.90 5.62 -11.58
N LEU A 235 -3.77 5.61 -10.57
CA LEU A 235 -3.61 6.40 -9.35
C LEU A 235 -2.49 5.88 -8.44
N MET A 236 -2.51 4.59 -8.12
CA MET A 236 -1.68 4.00 -7.06
C MET A 236 -0.40 3.34 -7.58
N GLY A 237 -0.40 2.89 -8.83
CA GLY A 237 0.72 2.19 -9.43
C GLY A 237 1.49 3.03 -10.45
N LEU A 238 0.86 4.02 -11.10
CA LEU A 238 1.46 4.80 -12.19
C LEU A 238 1.58 6.30 -11.89
N GLY A 239 1.19 6.77 -10.70
CA GLY A 239 1.40 8.16 -10.29
C GLY A 239 0.51 9.21 -10.98
N TRP A 240 -0.57 8.80 -11.64
CA TRP A 240 -1.56 9.73 -12.21
C TRP A 240 -2.51 10.23 -11.11
N GLY A 241 -2.12 11.32 -10.43
CA GLY A 241 -2.89 11.89 -9.32
C GLY A 241 -4.31 12.33 -9.65
N GLU A 242 -4.62 12.54 -10.94
CA GLU A 242 -5.94 12.93 -11.45
C GLU A 242 -6.89 11.74 -11.70
N ALA A 243 -6.38 10.50 -11.64
CA ALA A 243 -7.19 9.30 -11.85
C ALA A 243 -8.16 9.11 -10.68
N VAL A 244 -9.45 8.93 -10.98
CA VAL A 244 -10.51 8.79 -9.97
C VAL A 244 -11.23 7.45 -10.19
N PRO A 245 -10.88 6.39 -9.43
CA PRO A 245 -11.53 5.10 -9.57
C PRO A 245 -12.96 5.15 -9.04
N VAL A 246 -13.95 5.01 -9.92
CA VAL A 246 -15.37 5.07 -9.52
C VAL A 246 -15.94 3.65 -9.34
N ASP A 247 -16.13 3.24 -8.08
CA ASP A 247 -16.86 2.01 -7.75
C ASP A 247 -18.28 2.31 -7.26
N THR A 248 -18.95 1.31 -6.69
CA THR A 248 -20.30 1.47 -6.15
C THR A 248 -20.38 2.40 -4.95
N HIS A 249 -19.34 2.47 -4.10
CA HIS A 249 -19.29 3.39 -2.96
C HIS A 249 -19.04 4.82 -3.44
N VAL A 250 -18.10 5.01 -4.36
CA VAL A 250 -17.84 6.33 -4.96
C VAL A 250 -19.07 6.85 -5.69
N TRP A 251 -19.77 5.96 -6.39
CA TRP A 251 -21.05 6.31 -7.01
C TRP A 251 -22.10 6.75 -5.98
N GLN A 252 -22.22 6.05 -4.85
CA GLN A 252 -23.12 6.44 -3.77
C GLN A 252 -22.75 7.81 -3.16
N ILE A 253 -21.46 8.09 -2.98
CA ILE A 253 -20.96 9.39 -2.53
C ILE A 253 -21.33 10.48 -3.54
N ALA A 254 -21.07 10.25 -4.83
CA ALA A 254 -21.42 11.19 -5.89
C ALA A 254 -22.93 11.51 -5.90
N GLN A 255 -23.78 10.50 -5.74
CA GLN A 255 -25.24 10.69 -5.68
C GLN A 255 -25.68 11.44 -4.41
N ARG A 256 -25.21 11.01 -3.24
CA ARG A 256 -25.60 11.53 -1.93
C ARG A 256 -25.13 12.96 -1.71
N ASP A 257 -23.84 13.21 -1.95
CA ASP A 257 -23.17 14.44 -1.53
C ASP A 257 -23.07 15.46 -2.67
N TYR A 258 -22.95 15.00 -3.93
CA TYR A 258 -22.75 15.85 -5.11
C TYR A 258 -23.97 15.88 -6.05
N LYS A 259 -25.08 15.23 -5.66
CA LYS A 259 -26.36 15.23 -6.38
C LYS A 259 -26.25 14.70 -7.82
N PHE A 260 -25.27 13.82 -8.08
CA PHE A 260 -25.16 13.11 -9.36
C PHE A 260 -26.38 12.21 -9.60
N GLY A 261 -26.77 12.05 -10.87
CA GLY A 261 -27.72 10.99 -11.23
C GLY A 261 -29.15 11.18 -10.72
N LYS A 262 -29.71 12.41 -10.72
CA LYS A 262 -31.17 12.64 -10.52
C LYS A 262 -32.07 11.99 -11.60
N SER A 263 -31.47 11.33 -12.59
CA SER A 263 -32.12 10.50 -13.61
C SER A 263 -32.16 9.03 -13.16
N LYS A 264 -33.25 8.31 -13.48
CA LYS A 264 -33.58 6.93 -13.05
C LYS A 264 -32.57 5.83 -13.45
N ALA A 265 -31.36 6.16 -13.88
CA ALA A 265 -30.32 5.18 -14.20
C ALA A 265 -29.82 4.50 -12.91
N LYS A 266 -30.20 3.24 -12.71
CA LYS A 266 -29.83 2.43 -11.54
C LYS A 266 -28.40 1.89 -11.59
N THR A 267 -27.72 1.97 -12.74
CA THR A 267 -26.44 1.28 -13.00
C THR A 267 -25.38 2.25 -13.55
N LEU A 268 -24.16 2.14 -13.04
CA LEU A 268 -23.00 2.90 -13.50
C LEU A 268 -22.61 2.43 -14.91
N ASN A 269 -22.91 3.25 -15.92
CA ASN A 269 -22.46 3.04 -17.29
C ASN A 269 -21.19 3.87 -17.59
N LYS A 270 -20.56 3.65 -18.75
CA LYS A 270 -19.32 4.34 -19.14
C LYS A 270 -19.43 5.88 -19.07
N ALA A 271 -20.49 6.45 -19.64
CA ALA A 271 -20.68 7.91 -19.64
C ALA A 271 -20.86 8.47 -18.22
N THR A 272 -21.56 7.75 -17.34
CA THR A 272 -21.74 8.15 -15.94
C THR A 272 -20.43 8.03 -15.16
N TYR A 273 -19.67 6.96 -15.38
CA TYR A 273 -18.35 6.77 -14.81
C TYR A 273 -17.42 7.94 -15.17
N GLU A 274 -17.36 8.29 -16.45
CA GLU A 274 -16.54 9.41 -16.96
C GLU A 274 -16.98 10.74 -16.36
N ALA A 275 -18.29 11.02 -16.35
CA ALA A 275 -18.84 12.27 -15.81
C ALA A 275 -18.54 12.46 -14.30
N VAL A 276 -18.62 11.38 -13.51
CA VAL A 276 -18.25 11.42 -12.08
C VAL A 276 -16.77 11.74 -11.91
N GLY A 277 -15.89 11.06 -12.66
CA GLY A 277 -14.46 11.32 -12.64
C GLY A 277 -14.11 12.75 -13.09
N ASP A 278 -14.74 13.24 -14.15
CA ASP A 278 -14.52 14.60 -14.68
C ASP A 278 -14.98 15.68 -13.70
N HIS A 279 -16.08 15.45 -13.00
CA HIS A 279 -16.53 16.36 -11.95
C HIS A 279 -15.51 16.47 -10.82
N PHE A 280 -15.02 15.33 -10.30
CA PHE A 280 -14.02 15.34 -9.23
C PHE A 280 -12.68 15.92 -9.68
N ARG A 281 -12.24 15.67 -10.93
CA ARG A 281 -11.09 16.35 -11.53
C ARG A 281 -11.27 17.85 -11.64
N SER A 282 -12.45 18.32 -12.07
CA SER A 282 -12.76 19.75 -12.13
C SER A 282 -12.77 20.41 -10.75
N LEU A 283 -13.10 19.66 -9.70
CA LEU A 283 -13.21 20.17 -8.33
C LEU A 283 -11.85 20.24 -7.62
N TRP A 284 -11.03 19.19 -7.75
CA TRP A 284 -9.80 19.03 -6.97
C TRP A 284 -8.51 19.11 -7.79
N GLY A 285 -8.61 19.21 -9.11
CA GLY A 285 -7.48 19.44 -10.01
C GLY A 285 -6.57 18.21 -10.17
N PRO A 286 -5.25 18.43 -10.36
CA PRO A 286 -4.29 17.36 -10.71
C PRO A 286 -4.14 16.24 -9.67
N PHE A 287 -4.63 16.43 -8.44
CA PHE A 287 -4.60 15.44 -7.37
C PHE A 287 -6.01 14.99 -6.96
N ALA A 288 -6.98 15.01 -7.87
CA ALA A 288 -8.35 14.62 -7.58
C ALA A 288 -8.50 13.18 -7.06
N GLY A 289 -7.68 12.25 -7.53
CA GLY A 289 -7.65 10.88 -7.02
C GLY A 289 -7.21 10.79 -5.55
N TRP A 290 -6.33 11.69 -5.12
CA TRP A 290 -5.90 11.78 -3.73
C TRP A 290 -7.02 12.32 -2.84
N ALA A 291 -7.63 13.44 -3.24
CA ALA A 291 -8.76 14.05 -2.52
C ALA A 291 -9.94 13.06 -2.39
N HIS A 292 -10.29 12.42 -3.49
CA HIS A 292 -11.31 11.38 -3.52
C HIS A 292 -11.02 10.25 -2.50
N SER A 293 -9.76 9.82 -2.38
CA SER A 293 -9.39 8.71 -1.49
C SER A 293 -9.53 9.06 -0.01
N VAL A 294 -9.37 10.34 0.37
CA VAL A 294 -9.70 10.82 1.73
C VAL A 294 -11.20 10.64 2.00
N LEU A 295 -12.05 11.07 1.07
CA LEU A 295 -13.50 10.93 1.22
C LEU A 295 -13.98 9.47 1.20
N PHE A 296 -13.37 8.65 0.36
CA PHE A 296 -13.61 7.21 0.34
C PHE A 296 -13.27 6.58 1.69
N THR A 297 -12.10 6.91 2.26
CA THR A 297 -11.69 6.45 3.59
C THR A 297 -12.69 6.87 4.67
N ALA A 298 -13.20 8.10 4.58
CA ALA A 298 -14.21 8.62 5.51
C ALA A 298 -15.56 7.88 5.44
N ASP A 299 -15.89 7.23 4.32
CA ASP A 299 -17.15 6.51 4.12
C ASP A 299 -17.05 5.01 4.44
N LEU A 300 -15.83 4.47 4.57
CA LEU A 300 -15.61 3.09 4.99
C LEU A 300 -16.08 2.91 6.44
N ARG A 301 -16.99 1.95 6.66
CA ARG A 301 -17.65 1.70 7.96
C ARG A 301 -16.68 1.52 9.13
N GLU A 302 -15.54 0.88 8.88
CA GLU A 302 -14.49 0.63 9.88
C GLU A 302 -13.91 1.94 10.42
N PHE A 303 -13.79 2.96 9.56
CA PHE A 303 -13.21 4.26 9.89
C PHE A 303 -14.27 5.30 10.28
N ALA A 304 -15.46 5.26 9.66
CA ALA A 304 -16.58 6.12 10.00
C ALA A 304 -17.06 5.90 11.46
N ALA A 305 -17.00 4.66 11.95
CA ALA A 305 -17.36 4.33 13.34
C ALA A 305 -16.32 4.83 14.36
N GLN A 306 -15.08 5.07 13.94
CA GLN A 306 -14.02 5.59 14.81
C GLN A 306 -14.14 7.11 14.96
N ALA A 307 -14.43 7.83 13.88
CA ALA A 307 -14.67 9.27 13.92
C ALA A 307 -15.91 9.65 14.77
N ALA A 308 -16.96 8.82 14.74
CA ALA A 308 -18.16 9.02 15.56
C ALA A 308 -17.93 8.79 17.08
N LYS A 309 -16.85 8.09 17.48
CA LYS A 309 -16.51 7.88 18.89
C LYS A 309 -15.74 9.06 19.50
N GLU A 310 -15.05 9.86 18.67
CA GLU A 310 -14.30 11.04 19.14
C GLU A 310 -15.21 12.26 19.39
N GLU A 311 -16.42 12.30 18.82
CA GLU A 311 -17.37 13.41 19.04
C GLU A 311 -18.13 13.33 20.40
N ASP A 312 -18.11 12.18 21.09
CA ASP A 312 -18.91 11.94 22.32
C ASP A 312 -18.13 12.17 23.65
N GLU A 313 -16.82 12.48 23.62
CA GLU A 313 -16.09 12.91 24.82
C GLU A 313 -15.81 14.42 24.79
N PRO A 314 -16.47 15.24 25.65
CA PRO A 314 -16.10 16.63 25.79
C PRO A 314 -14.72 16.71 26.44
N THR A 315 -13.71 17.09 25.66
CA THR A 315 -12.37 17.38 26.20
C THR A 315 -12.44 18.65 27.07
N VAL A 316 -12.66 18.46 28.37
CA VAL A 316 -12.49 19.54 29.37
C VAL A 316 -11.00 19.71 29.59
N ILE A 317 -10.41 20.72 28.95
CA ILE A 317 -9.03 21.15 29.22
C ILE A 317 -9.11 22.15 30.39
N GLU A 318 -8.83 21.70 31.61
CA GLU A 318 -8.53 22.60 32.73
C GLU A 318 -7.15 23.22 32.53
N LEU A 319 -7.14 24.53 32.26
CA LEU A 319 -5.93 25.35 32.21
C LEU A 319 -5.55 25.80 33.61
N THR A 320 -4.65 25.08 34.28
CA THR A 320 -3.91 25.65 35.43
C THR A 320 -2.75 26.49 34.90
N ALA A 321 -2.95 27.81 34.92
CA ALA A 321 -1.92 28.80 34.59
C ALA A 321 -0.86 28.88 35.71
N HIS A 322 0.42 28.72 35.35
CA HIS A 322 1.52 29.37 36.05
C HIS A 322 2.28 30.19 35.02
N GLY A 323 2.28 31.50 35.22
CA GLY A 323 2.78 32.48 34.27
C GLY A 323 4.29 32.43 34.10
N HIS A 324 4.74 32.57 32.85
CA HIS A 324 5.47 33.75 32.42
C HIS A 324 5.35 33.89 30.90
N THR A 325 4.96 35.09 30.48
CA THR A 325 4.89 35.57 29.09
C THR A 325 6.25 35.56 28.41
N GLU A 326 6.31 35.06 27.17
CA GLU A 326 6.67 35.88 26.01
C GLU A 326 6.28 35.21 24.69
N HIS A 327 5.81 36.03 23.75
CA HIS A 327 5.30 35.65 22.44
C HIS A 327 6.40 35.16 21.49
N THR A 328 6.20 34.01 20.84
CA THR A 328 6.62 33.81 19.45
C THR A 328 5.69 32.82 18.75
N LYS A 329 5.13 33.25 17.60
CA LYS A 329 4.36 32.41 16.69
C LYS A 329 5.32 31.37 16.09
N SER A 330 5.13 30.07 16.37
CA SER A 330 5.79 29.01 15.63
C SER A 330 4.77 28.19 14.85
N LYS A 331 4.88 28.24 13.52
CA LYS A 331 4.16 27.38 12.59
C LYS A 331 4.75 25.99 12.71
N THR A 332 4.00 25.02 13.21
CA THR A 332 4.42 23.61 13.22
C THR A 332 4.37 23.07 11.80
N LYS A 333 5.51 23.11 11.09
CA LYS A 333 5.72 22.25 9.93
C LYS A 333 5.91 20.83 10.46
N ASN A 334 4.92 19.96 10.25
CA ASN A 334 5.07 18.53 10.48
C ASN A 334 5.94 17.94 9.36
N THR A 335 7.26 18.08 9.50
CA THR A 335 8.23 17.34 8.69
C THR A 335 8.33 15.94 9.29
N ILE A 336 7.92 14.92 8.55
CA ILE A 336 8.16 13.53 8.93
C ILE A 336 9.64 13.25 8.72
N THR A 337 10.37 12.99 9.80
CA THR A 337 11.76 12.54 9.73
C THR A 337 11.78 11.02 9.80
N ILE A 338 12.50 10.40 8.87
CA ILE A 338 12.71 8.95 8.85
C ILE A 338 14.04 8.66 9.55
N THR A 339 14.04 7.71 10.48
CA THR A 339 15.24 7.32 11.23
C THR A 339 15.43 5.81 11.21
N ASP A 340 16.65 5.38 10.89
CA ASP A 340 17.10 3.99 11.02
C ASP A 340 17.41 3.71 12.50
N SER A 341 16.65 2.81 13.12
CA SER A 341 16.89 2.42 14.50
C SER A 341 17.89 1.26 14.55
N ASP A 342 19.19 1.58 14.59
CA ASP A 342 20.26 0.62 14.89
C ASP A 342 20.30 0.34 16.40
N THR A 343 19.49 -0.61 16.91
CA THR A 343 19.83 -1.28 18.19
C THR A 343 19.09 -2.58 18.46
N LEU A 344 19.89 -3.57 18.88
CA LEU A 344 19.48 -4.76 19.64
C LEU A 344 18.72 -4.33 20.90
N VAL A 345 17.39 -4.49 20.91
CA VAL A 345 16.61 -4.44 22.15
C VAL A 345 16.40 -5.88 22.63
N LYS A 346 17.05 -6.22 23.75
CA LYS A 346 16.71 -7.37 24.58
C LYS A 346 15.28 -7.17 25.11
N GLU A 347 14.35 -8.02 24.70
CA GLU A 347 13.40 -8.66 25.61
C GLU A 347 12.64 -9.80 24.91
N GLU A 348 12.57 -10.93 25.64
CA GLU A 348 11.91 -12.23 25.41
C GLU A 348 11.88 -12.82 24.00
N THR A 349 13.00 -13.44 23.63
CA THR A 349 13.08 -14.49 22.59
C THR A 349 12.27 -15.72 23.00
N PRO A 350 11.30 -16.21 22.20
CA PRO A 350 10.98 -17.63 22.16
C PRO A 350 12.19 -18.37 21.60
N ALA A 351 12.61 -19.43 22.26
CA ALA A 351 13.80 -20.20 21.92
C ALA A 351 13.79 -20.67 20.44
N ILE A 352 14.85 -20.34 19.72
CA ILE A 352 15.16 -20.87 18.39
C ILE A 352 16.02 -22.12 18.61
N GLU A 353 15.43 -23.31 18.48
CA GLU A 353 16.20 -24.55 18.33
C GLU A 353 16.34 -24.89 16.84
N PRO A 354 17.56 -25.10 16.33
CA PRO A 354 17.75 -25.58 14.96
C PRO A 354 17.30 -27.04 14.86
N ARG A 355 16.39 -27.33 13.92
CA ARG A 355 16.09 -28.69 13.47
C ARG A 355 16.83 -28.95 12.18
N ASP A 356 17.83 -29.82 12.24
CA ASP A 356 18.47 -30.40 11.06
C ASP A 356 17.62 -31.60 10.61
N GLU A 357 17.06 -31.52 9.40
CA GLU A 357 16.61 -32.69 8.66
C GLU A 357 17.76 -33.26 7.82
N GLN A 358 17.89 -34.58 7.87
CA GLN A 358 18.68 -35.50 7.02
C GLN A 358 19.98 -36.03 7.62
N GLY A 359 19.94 -37.33 7.93
CA GLY A 359 21.09 -38.12 8.36
C GLY A 359 22.04 -38.48 7.22
N LEU A 360 23.31 -38.68 7.58
CA LEU A 360 24.31 -39.54 6.94
C LEU A 360 25.46 -39.75 7.95
N GLU A 361 25.97 -40.98 7.99
CA GLU A 361 26.95 -41.53 8.93
C GLU A 361 28.38 -40.95 8.81
N GLU A 362 29.07 -40.99 9.97
CA GLU A 362 30.52 -41.13 10.25
C GLU A 362 31.53 -40.16 9.58
N VAL A 363 32.59 -39.66 10.25
CA VAL A 363 33.69 -40.41 10.91
C VAL A 363 34.40 -39.49 11.92
N LYS A 364 34.73 -40.06 13.09
CA LYS A 364 35.64 -39.49 14.10
C LYS A 364 37.03 -39.20 13.52
N GLN A 365 37.56 -38.00 13.71
CA GLN A 365 39.01 -37.82 13.85
C GLN A 365 39.39 -36.83 14.96
N MET A 366 40.06 -37.39 15.95
CA MET A 366 40.64 -36.75 17.12
C MET A 366 41.98 -36.10 16.71
N ARG A 367 42.12 -34.78 16.87
CA ARG A 367 43.43 -34.12 16.87
C ARG A 367 43.58 -33.15 18.04
N ARG A 368 44.34 -33.61 19.04
CA ARG A 368 44.96 -32.79 20.09
C ARG A 368 45.99 -31.85 19.47
N SER A 369 45.99 -30.59 19.88
CA SER A 369 47.14 -29.71 19.77
C SER A 369 47.23 -28.82 21.01
N LYS A 370 48.35 -28.99 21.74
CA LYS A 370 48.71 -28.31 22.98
C LYS A 370 49.04 -26.84 22.70
N ARG A 371 48.52 -25.91 23.51
CA ARG A 371 49.12 -24.59 23.67
C ARG A 371 50.00 -24.57 24.92
N VAL A 372 51.30 -24.42 24.69
CA VAL A 372 52.32 -24.11 25.68
C VAL A 372 52.22 -22.61 26.00
N ARG A 373 52.21 -22.29 27.29
CA ARG A 373 52.41 -20.93 27.82
C ARG A 373 53.91 -20.65 27.85
N THR A 374 54.33 -19.48 27.37
CA THR A 374 55.51 -18.82 27.93
C THR A 374 55.33 -17.31 27.88
N LEU A 375 55.46 -16.75 29.09
CA LEU A 375 55.79 -15.39 29.56
C LEU A 375 55.66 -14.19 28.62
#